data_AF-A0A7Y9LSG7-F1
#
_entry.id   AF-A0A7Y9LSG7-F1
#
_cell.length_a   1.000
_cell.length_b   1.000
_cell.length_c   1.000
_cell.angle_alpha   90.00
_cell.angle_beta   90.00
_cell.angle_gamma   90.00
#
_symmetry.space_group_name_H-M   'P 1'
#
loop_
_entity.id
_entity.type
_entity.pdbx_description
1 polymer ?
#
loop_
_entity_poly.entity_id
_entity_poly.type
_entity_poly.pdbx_seq_one_letter_code
_entity_poly.pdbx_strand_id
1 'polypeptide(L)'
;MNEAINNILNFAGHYWWLIFAAPVVIGMFRSALSGDRRGRRSGSRDRFERGSGSAEGLANNQGQNNQNTYGPASYPATPAWRQQSQAAESPREREATRLIADHRAVNARWLEYELDVGKLIDYPMMSDVREPLTVEFIRAKRLADGMKPESPQELDDDARLAEYRQAVRNFEVSFDVAEREAKRIKDQHFSAPEQQRLKTARKLLPMAVDAASTQAERQLAYSRARKELDGLIALPDEALAALEKRVQAEISGPKADPLPGGSAAEKGK
;
A
#
# COMPACT_ATOMS: atom_id res chain seq x y z
N MET A 1 8.64 -38.33 21.23
CA MET A 1 8.86 -36.87 21.39
C MET A 1 9.98 -36.32 20.52
N ASN A 2 11.11 -37.02 20.36
CA ASN A 2 12.29 -36.43 19.70
C ASN A 2 12.19 -36.24 18.17
N GLU A 3 11.25 -36.92 17.48
CA GLU A 3 11.08 -36.77 16.03
C GLU A 3 10.27 -35.53 15.60
N ALA A 4 9.35 -35.05 16.45
CA ALA A 4 8.55 -33.86 16.15
C ALA A 4 9.41 -32.58 16.09
N ILE A 5 10.48 -32.52 16.88
CA ILE A 5 11.40 -31.37 16.96
C ILE A 5 12.30 -31.30 15.70
N ASN A 6 12.73 -32.45 15.18
CA ASN A 6 13.62 -32.51 14.01
C ASN A 6 12.93 -32.12 12.68
N ASN A 7 11.60 -32.28 12.58
CA ASN A 7 10.84 -31.78 11.42
C ASN A 7 10.65 -30.26 11.44
N ILE A 8 10.52 -29.65 12.62
CA ILE A 8 10.39 -28.19 12.76
C ILE A 8 11.68 -27.47 12.36
N LEU A 9 12.84 -28.05 12.66
CA LEU A 9 14.15 -27.49 12.31
C LEU A 9 14.55 -27.67 10.84
N ASN A 10 14.03 -28.69 10.14
CA ASN A 10 14.26 -28.85 8.69
C ASN A 10 13.37 -27.93 7.82
N PHE A 11 12.17 -27.56 8.28
CA PHE A 11 11.29 -26.66 7.53
C PHE A 11 11.89 -25.25 7.34
N ALA A 12 12.66 -24.76 8.31
CA ALA A 12 13.38 -23.49 8.24
C ALA A 12 14.53 -23.48 7.19
N GLY A 13 14.93 -24.65 6.67
CA GLY A 13 16.07 -24.78 5.74
C GLY A 13 15.71 -24.93 4.25
N HIS A 14 14.43 -25.13 3.88
CA HIS A 14 14.06 -25.58 2.53
C HIS A 14 13.33 -24.57 1.62
N TYR A 15 12.97 -23.38 2.12
CA TYR A 15 12.19 -22.39 1.34
C TYR A 15 12.87 -21.01 1.18
N TRP A 16 14.13 -20.86 1.60
CA TRP A 16 14.89 -19.60 1.46
C TRP A 16 15.12 -19.20 -0.02
N TRP A 17 15.10 -20.16 -0.95
CA TRP A 17 15.32 -19.91 -2.39
C TRP A 17 14.17 -19.18 -3.09
N LEU A 18 12.95 -19.17 -2.53
CA LEU A 18 11.80 -18.44 -3.10
C LEU A 18 11.96 -16.92 -3.05
N ILE A 19 12.96 -16.40 -2.34
CA ILE A 19 13.21 -14.95 -2.20
C ILE A 19 14.25 -14.44 -3.22
N PHE A 20 15.10 -15.30 -3.81
CA PHE A 20 16.27 -14.83 -4.59
C PHE A 20 16.61 -15.52 -5.94
N ALA A 21 15.87 -16.53 -6.41
CA ALA A 21 16.00 -17.01 -7.80
C ALA A 21 14.67 -17.56 -8.36
N ALA A 22 14.19 -17.21 -9.56
CA ALA A 22 14.88 -16.56 -10.68
C ALA A 22 13.98 -15.58 -11.48
N PRO A 23 14.47 -14.36 -11.81
CA PRO A 23 13.91 -13.53 -12.87
C PRO A 23 14.49 -13.94 -14.24
N VAL A 24 14.16 -15.13 -14.76
CA VAL A 24 14.56 -15.58 -16.12
C VAL A 24 13.47 -16.40 -16.84
N VAL A 25 12.31 -15.79 -17.14
CA VAL A 25 11.50 -16.09 -18.34
C VAL A 25 10.77 -14.83 -18.83
N ILE A 26 11.50 -13.75 -19.11
CA ILE A 26 10.96 -12.61 -19.89
C ILE A 26 11.98 -12.25 -20.98
N GLY A 27 11.83 -12.89 -22.14
CA GLY A 27 12.66 -12.66 -23.31
C GLY A 27 12.21 -13.54 -24.47
N MET A 28 11.73 -12.91 -25.56
CA MET A 28 11.01 -13.52 -26.69
C MET A 28 9.60 -14.02 -26.29
N PHE A 29 8.49 -13.63 -26.93
CA PHE A 29 8.30 -13.11 -28.29
C PHE A 29 7.38 -11.85 -28.31
N ARG A 30 7.86 -10.73 -28.87
CA ARG A 30 7.00 -9.72 -29.51
C ARG A 30 7.38 -9.66 -31.00
N SER A 31 6.53 -10.22 -31.87
CA SER A 31 6.55 -9.97 -33.31
C SER A 31 5.22 -10.41 -33.93
N ALA A 32 4.91 -9.88 -35.12
CA ALA A 32 3.62 -9.93 -35.84
C ALA A 32 2.47 -9.16 -35.13
N LEU A 33 1.84 -8.13 -35.72
CA LEU A 33 2.00 -7.54 -37.06
C LEU A 33 2.25 -6.03 -37.01
N SER A 34 3.34 -5.60 -37.64
CA SER A 34 3.48 -4.27 -38.24
C SER A 34 3.61 -4.45 -39.75
N GLY A 35 2.50 -4.22 -40.47
CA GLY A 35 2.44 -4.31 -41.92
C GLY A 35 2.70 -2.95 -42.58
N ASP A 36 3.82 -2.84 -43.29
CA ASP A 36 4.24 -1.64 -44.04
C ASP A 36 3.23 -1.27 -45.15
N ARG A 37 2.85 0.02 -45.21
CA ARG A 37 2.40 0.68 -46.45
C ARG A 37 2.94 2.11 -46.57
N ARG A 38 4.18 2.22 -47.05
CA ARG A 38 4.69 3.38 -47.81
C ARG A 38 3.70 3.84 -48.89
N GLY A 39 3.51 5.16 -49.08
CA GLY A 39 2.98 5.68 -50.36
C GLY A 39 2.40 7.11 -50.40
N ARG A 40 3.16 8.04 -51.01
CA ARG A 40 2.77 9.36 -51.59
C ARG A 40 2.30 10.45 -50.59
N ARG A 41 2.98 11.60 -50.40
CA ARG A 41 3.44 12.69 -51.31
C ARG A 41 2.33 13.53 -51.96
N SER A 42 2.00 14.66 -51.32
CA SER A 42 1.79 16.04 -51.84
C SER A 42 0.99 16.84 -50.81
N GLY A 43 1.17 18.16 -50.60
CA GLY A 43 2.07 19.08 -51.29
C GLY A 43 1.44 20.45 -51.58
N SER A 44 1.05 21.21 -50.55
CA SER A 44 0.81 22.68 -50.57
C SER A 44 0.68 23.13 -49.11
N ARG A 45 1.58 23.94 -48.54
CA ARG A 45 1.98 25.33 -48.84
C ARG A 45 0.91 26.37 -48.56
N ASP A 46 1.34 27.30 -47.72
CA ASP A 46 0.68 28.46 -47.14
C ASP A 46 0.07 29.39 -48.19
N ARG A 47 -1.05 30.02 -47.79
CA ARG A 47 -1.45 31.32 -48.33
C ARG A 47 -2.21 32.11 -47.28
N PHE A 48 -1.55 33.12 -46.72
CA PHE A 48 -2.23 34.31 -46.18
C PHE A 48 -3.11 34.92 -47.28
N GLU A 49 -4.24 35.51 -46.90
CA GLU A 49 -4.65 36.88 -47.31
C GLU A 49 -5.82 37.35 -46.44
N ARG A 50 -6.08 38.66 -46.44
CA ARG A 50 -6.93 39.40 -45.49
C ARG A 50 -7.81 40.37 -46.28
N GLY A 51 -9.12 40.33 -46.06
CA GLY A 51 -10.11 41.27 -46.62
C GLY A 51 -11.43 40.55 -46.92
N SER A 52 -12.62 40.94 -46.43
CA SER A 52 -13.33 42.23 -46.47
C SER A 52 -14.19 42.41 -47.73
N GLY A 53 -15.51 42.56 -47.55
CA GLY A 53 -16.39 43.23 -48.51
C GLY A 53 -17.45 42.37 -49.23
N SER A 54 -18.69 42.45 -48.70
CA SER A 54 -19.93 42.87 -49.39
C SER A 54 -20.49 42.15 -50.63
N ALA A 55 -21.83 42.19 -50.70
CA ALA A 55 -22.73 42.06 -51.87
C ALA A 55 -22.89 40.65 -52.48
N GLU A 56 -24.05 39.98 -52.28
CA GLU A 56 -25.28 40.03 -53.11
C GLU A 56 -25.24 39.09 -54.34
N GLY A 57 -26.22 38.18 -54.48
CA GLY A 57 -26.24 37.24 -55.62
C GLY A 57 -27.15 36.01 -55.47
N LEU A 58 -28.44 36.23 -55.66
CA LEU A 58 -29.60 35.33 -55.79
C LEU A 58 -29.43 33.91 -56.42
N ALA A 59 -30.39 33.03 -56.08
CA ALA A 59 -30.73 31.71 -56.68
C ALA A 59 -29.71 30.57 -56.45
N ASN A 60 -30.06 29.31 -56.17
CA ASN A 60 -31.36 28.60 -56.11
C ASN A 60 -31.17 27.33 -55.21
N ASN A 61 -32.17 26.61 -54.68
CA ASN A 61 -33.64 26.64 -54.77
C ASN A 61 -34.26 26.04 -53.47
N GLN A 62 -35.59 26.03 -53.32
CA GLN A 62 -36.34 25.45 -52.19
C GLN A 62 -36.60 23.93 -52.34
N GLY A 63 -36.63 23.18 -51.23
CA GLY A 63 -36.94 21.74 -51.32
C GLY A 63 -37.08 20.90 -50.05
N GLN A 64 -37.46 21.44 -48.88
CA GLN A 64 -38.06 20.62 -47.81
C GLN A 64 -38.80 21.46 -46.75
N ASN A 65 -40.05 21.08 -46.48
CA ASN A 65 -40.96 21.81 -45.59
C ASN A 65 -40.64 21.59 -44.11
N ASN A 66 -40.70 22.68 -43.34
CA ASN A 66 -40.70 22.68 -41.89
C ASN A 66 -42.14 22.89 -41.39
N GLN A 67 -42.65 21.97 -40.56
CA GLN A 67 -43.81 22.22 -39.69
C GLN A 67 -43.47 21.79 -38.26
N ASN A 68 -42.73 22.64 -37.55
CA ASN A 68 -42.53 22.55 -36.11
C ASN A 68 -43.84 22.88 -35.37
N THR A 69 -44.38 21.89 -34.66
CA THR A 69 -45.32 22.11 -33.56
C THR A 69 -44.53 22.21 -32.25
N TYR A 70 -44.66 23.33 -31.53
CA TYR A 70 -43.95 23.55 -30.28
C TYR A 70 -44.65 22.84 -29.10
N GLY A 71 -43.91 22.00 -28.38
CA GLY A 71 -44.30 21.39 -27.10
C GLY A 71 -43.31 21.76 -25.98
N PRO A 72 -43.70 21.64 -24.70
CA PRO A 72 -42.90 22.12 -23.58
C PRO A 72 -41.56 21.37 -23.43
N ALA A 73 -40.57 22.09 -22.88
CA ALA A 73 -39.17 21.68 -22.85
C ALA A 73 -38.96 20.27 -22.26
N SER A 74 -38.56 19.34 -23.13
CA SER A 74 -38.05 18.05 -22.71
C SER A 74 -36.63 18.22 -22.16
N TYR A 75 -36.43 17.90 -20.88
CA TYR A 75 -35.08 17.77 -20.32
C TYR A 75 -34.31 16.72 -21.14
N PRO A 76 -33.06 16.97 -21.56
CA PRO A 76 -32.27 15.96 -22.25
C PRO A 76 -32.06 14.78 -21.31
N ALA A 77 -32.55 13.61 -21.70
CA ALA A 77 -32.35 12.38 -20.96
C ALA A 77 -30.85 12.18 -20.69
N THR A 78 -30.49 11.80 -19.46
CA THR A 78 -29.10 11.43 -19.16
C THR A 78 -28.67 10.32 -20.12
N PRO A 79 -27.57 10.49 -20.87
CA PRO A 79 -27.25 9.58 -21.96
C PRO A 79 -26.96 8.19 -21.41
N ALA A 80 -27.49 7.17 -22.07
CA ALA A 80 -27.51 5.78 -21.58
C ALA A 80 -26.11 5.24 -21.23
N TRP A 81 -25.04 5.73 -21.86
CA TRP A 81 -23.66 5.36 -21.50
C TRP A 81 -23.30 5.68 -20.04
N ARG A 82 -23.95 6.66 -19.39
CA ARG A 82 -23.73 7.00 -17.98
C ARG A 82 -24.39 5.99 -17.03
N GLN A 83 -25.45 5.31 -17.48
CA GLN A 83 -26.02 4.14 -16.80
C GLN A 83 -25.25 2.87 -17.15
N GLN A 84 -24.73 2.74 -18.38
CA GLN A 84 -23.88 1.63 -18.81
C GLN A 84 -22.54 1.57 -18.04
N SER A 85 -21.97 2.72 -17.70
CA SER A 85 -20.79 2.83 -16.81
C SER A 85 -21.11 2.56 -15.33
N GLN A 86 -22.38 2.32 -14.99
CA GLN A 86 -22.85 1.76 -13.73
C GLN A 86 -23.51 0.40 -13.99
N ALA A 87 -22.86 -0.46 -14.78
CA ALA A 87 -23.13 -1.89 -14.73
C ALA A 87 -23.01 -2.31 -13.27
N ALA A 88 -24.15 -2.51 -12.60
CA ALA A 88 -24.18 -2.60 -11.16
C ALA A 88 -23.38 -3.83 -10.74
N GLU A 89 -22.30 -3.61 -9.98
CA GLU A 89 -21.49 -4.67 -9.38
C GLU A 89 -22.43 -5.74 -8.82
N SER A 90 -22.12 -7.01 -9.07
CA SER A 90 -22.93 -8.08 -8.52
C SER A 90 -22.96 -7.98 -6.97
N PRO A 91 -24.02 -8.47 -6.30
CA PRO A 91 -24.01 -8.57 -4.85
C PRO A 91 -22.78 -9.31 -4.31
N ARG A 92 -22.29 -10.29 -5.08
CA ARG A 92 -21.05 -11.03 -4.84
C ARG A 92 -19.80 -10.15 -4.90
N GLU A 93 -19.59 -9.39 -5.98
CA GLU A 93 -18.43 -8.48 -6.10
C GLU A 93 -18.42 -7.40 -5.02
N ARG A 94 -19.58 -6.86 -4.64
CA ARG A 94 -19.69 -5.92 -3.50
C ARG A 94 -19.28 -6.57 -2.17
N GLU A 95 -19.65 -7.82 -1.95
CA GLU A 95 -19.26 -8.56 -0.75
C GLU A 95 -17.76 -8.89 -0.77
N ALA A 96 -17.24 -9.42 -1.88
CA ALA A 96 -15.82 -9.67 -2.08
C ALA A 96 -14.97 -8.41 -1.82
N THR A 97 -15.39 -7.27 -2.37
CA THR A 97 -14.74 -5.96 -2.16
C THR A 97 -14.69 -5.56 -0.68
N ARG A 98 -15.77 -5.80 0.08
CA ARG A 98 -15.79 -5.57 1.54
C ARG A 98 -14.84 -6.51 2.26
N LEU A 99 -14.89 -7.82 2.01
CA LEU A 99 -14.01 -8.79 2.67
C LEU A 99 -12.52 -8.54 2.40
N ILE A 100 -12.16 -8.07 1.20
CA ILE A 100 -10.79 -7.64 0.88
C ILE A 100 -10.42 -6.36 1.67
N ALA A 101 -11.35 -5.43 1.87
CA ALA A 101 -11.13 -4.24 2.69
C ALA A 101 -10.99 -4.59 4.19
N ASP A 102 -11.87 -5.43 4.72
CA ASP A 102 -11.88 -5.88 6.12
C ASP A 102 -10.58 -6.62 6.45
N HIS A 103 -10.15 -7.55 5.58
CA HIS A 103 -8.86 -8.23 5.70
C HIS A 103 -7.69 -7.22 5.74
N ARG A 104 -7.65 -6.24 4.82
CA ARG A 104 -6.61 -5.20 4.83
C ARG A 104 -6.64 -4.37 6.12
N ALA A 105 -7.82 -4.09 6.69
CA ALA A 105 -7.96 -3.33 7.92
C ALA A 105 -7.39 -4.09 9.14
N VAL A 106 -7.71 -5.37 9.30
CA VAL A 106 -7.14 -6.20 10.38
C VAL A 106 -5.64 -6.41 10.19
N ASN A 107 -5.18 -6.64 8.96
CA ASN A 107 -3.74 -6.75 8.66
C ASN A 107 -2.98 -5.44 8.95
N ALA A 108 -3.57 -4.27 8.66
CA ALA A 108 -2.99 -2.98 9.01
C ALA A 108 -2.88 -2.79 10.54
N ARG A 109 -3.93 -3.14 11.31
CA ARG A 109 -3.89 -3.14 12.78
C ARG A 109 -2.77 -4.03 13.33
N TRP A 110 -2.57 -5.22 12.76
CA TRP A 110 -1.48 -6.12 13.14
C TRP A 110 -0.09 -5.53 12.82
N LEU A 111 0.10 -4.93 11.64
CA LEU A 111 1.38 -4.32 11.25
C LEU A 111 1.81 -3.18 12.19
N GLU A 112 0.89 -2.52 12.91
CA GLU A 112 1.25 -1.56 13.96
C GLU A 112 2.05 -2.22 15.10
N TYR A 113 1.84 -3.50 15.40
CA TYR A 113 2.57 -4.22 16.45
C TYR A 113 3.94 -4.73 15.98
N GLU A 114 4.05 -5.11 14.71
CA GLU A 114 5.31 -5.59 14.12
C GLU A 114 6.26 -4.45 13.70
N LEU A 115 5.74 -3.27 13.33
CA LEU A 115 6.55 -2.16 12.78
C LEU A 115 6.74 -0.96 13.72
N ASP A 116 5.94 -0.84 14.79
CA ASP A 116 6.15 0.17 15.83
C ASP A 116 6.75 -0.46 17.10
N VAL A 117 8.06 -0.28 17.26
CA VAL A 117 8.82 -0.72 18.45
C VAL A 117 8.21 -0.19 19.76
N GLY A 118 7.55 0.98 19.72
CA GLY A 118 6.81 1.51 20.87
C GLY A 118 5.62 0.63 21.26
N LYS A 119 4.80 0.21 20.27
CA LYS A 119 3.71 -0.75 20.49
C LYS A 119 4.22 -2.12 20.91
N LEU A 120 5.33 -2.59 20.35
CA LEU A 120 5.92 -3.88 20.70
C LEU A 120 6.37 -3.90 22.17
N ILE A 121 6.91 -2.79 22.69
CA ILE A 121 7.22 -2.65 24.12
C ILE A 121 5.95 -2.54 24.99
N ASP A 122 4.94 -1.79 24.53
CA ASP A 122 3.71 -1.56 25.30
C ASP A 122 2.81 -2.82 25.34
N TYR A 123 2.92 -3.72 24.35
CA TYR A 123 2.09 -4.92 24.16
C TYR A 123 2.88 -6.15 23.64
N PRO A 124 3.95 -6.60 24.33
CA PRO A 124 4.91 -7.59 23.83
C PRO A 124 4.32 -8.96 23.51
N MET A 125 3.20 -9.31 24.16
CA MET A 125 2.42 -10.52 23.87
C MET A 125 2.07 -10.67 22.37
N MET A 126 1.82 -9.57 21.65
CA MET A 126 1.31 -9.60 20.28
C MET A 126 2.30 -10.20 19.25
N SER A 127 3.60 -10.22 19.56
CA SER A 127 4.64 -10.83 18.71
C SER A 127 5.27 -12.07 19.35
N ASP A 128 4.82 -12.48 20.54
CA ASP A 128 5.35 -13.66 21.24
C ASP A 128 4.67 -14.95 20.76
N VAL A 129 5.38 -15.72 19.93
CA VAL A 129 4.91 -17.02 19.40
C VAL A 129 4.83 -18.14 20.45
N ARG A 130 5.15 -17.88 21.72
CA ARG A 130 4.88 -18.78 22.85
C ARG A 130 3.47 -18.60 23.41
N GLU A 131 2.85 -17.45 23.17
CA GLU A 131 1.55 -17.10 23.72
C GLU A 131 0.40 -17.73 22.89
N PRO A 132 -0.49 -18.53 23.49
CA PRO A 132 -1.48 -19.30 22.72
C PRO A 132 -2.41 -18.44 21.86
N LEU A 133 -2.87 -17.29 22.37
CA LEU A 133 -3.74 -16.38 21.60
C LEU A 133 -3.00 -15.76 20.40
N THR A 134 -1.70 -15.51 20.55
CA THR A 134 -0.83 -15.01 19.49
C THR A 134 -0.63 -16.06 18.40
N VAL A 135 -0.38 -17.31 18.78
CA VAL A 135 -0.31 -18.45 17.85
C VAL A 135 -1.62 -18.64 17.08
N GLU A 136 -2.78 -18.56 17.76
CA GLU A 136 -4.08 -18.74 17.11
C GLU A 136 -4.40 -17.62 16.10
N PHE A 137 -4.15 -16.34 16.42
CA PHE A 137 -4.38 -15.28 15.43
C PHE A 137 -3.37 -15.34 14.28
N ILE A 138 -2.10 -15.69 14.52
CA ILE A 138 -1.11 -15.87 13.45
C ILE A 138 -1.51 -17.03 12.52
N ARG A 139 -2.08 -18.12 13.06
CA ARG A 139 -2.61 -19.22 12.24
C ARG A 139 -3.82 -18.77 11.41
N ALA A 140 -4.78 -18.08 12.03
CA ALA A 140 -5.96 -17.57 11.34
C ALA A 140 -5.59 -16.56 10.24
N LYS A 141 -4.62 -15.69 10.51
CA LYS A 141 -4.04 -14.77 9.53
C LYS A 141 -3.45 -15.51 8.34
N ARG A 142 -2.59 -16.50 8.55
CA ARG A 142 -1.96 -17.27 7.45
C ARG A 142 -3.00 -17.97 6.56
N LEU A 143 -4.12 -18.42 7.14
CA LEU A 143 -5.24 -18.97 6.37
C LEU A 143 -5.95 -17.88 5.54
N ALA A 144 -6.21 -16.71 6.11
CA ALA A 144 -6.79 -15.58 5.39
C ALA A 144 -5.86 -15.03 4.28
N ASP A 145 -4.56 -14.92 4.54
CA ASP A 145 -3.52 -14.55 3.57
C ASP A 145 -3.51 -15.52 2.39
N GLY A 146 -3.51 -16.83 2.65
CA GLY A 146 -3.48 -17.88 1.61
C GLY A 146 -4.76 -17.99 0.77
N MET A 147 -5.87 -17.43 1.24
CA MET A 147 -7.16 -17.39 0.52
C MET A 147 -7.44 -16.03 -0.15
N LYS A 148 -6.56 -15.03 0.06
CA LYS A 148 -6.76 -13.66 -0.41
C LYS A 148 -6.71 -13.60 -1.95
N PRO A 149 -7.78 -13.11 -2.62
CA PRO A 149 -7.75 -12.87 -4.06
C PRO A 149 -7.00 -11.58 -4.40
N GLU A 150 -6.47 -11.48 -5.62
CA GLU A 150 -5.90 -10.23 -6.13
C GLU A 150 -6.99 -9.23 -6.58
N SER A 151 -8.15 -9.75 -7.00
CA SER A 151 -9.32 -8.96 -7.42
C SER A 151 -10.64 -9.52 -6.89
N PRO A 152 -11.69 -8.69 -6.66
CA PRO A 152 -13.02 -9.17 -6.26
C PRO A 152 -13.62 -10.22 -7.21
N GLN A 153 -13.26 -10.16 -8.50
CA GLN A 153 -13.73 -11.03 -9.56
C GLN A 153 -13.21 -12.48 -9.45
N GLU A 154 -12.14 -12.73 -8.71
CA GLU A 154 -11.64 -14.10 -8.46
C GLU A 154 -12.48 -14.87 -7.43
N LEU A 155 -13.37 -14.21 -6.70
CA LEU A 155 -14.39 -14.90 -5.89
C LEU A 155 -15.62 -15.12 -6.77
N ASP A 156 -15.45 -15.96 -7.79
CA ASP A 156 -16.43 -16.24 -8.85
C ASP A 156 -17.46 -17.32 -8.49
N ASP A 157 -17.20 -18.10 -7.44
CA ASP A 157 -18.15 -19.06 -6.85
C ASP A 157 -18.48 -18.75 -5.37
N ASP A 158 -19.66 -19.22 -4.92
CA ASP A 158 -20.17 -18.92 -3.58
C ASP A 158 -19.49 -19.71 -2.46
N ALA A 159 -18.85 -20.85 -2.76
CA ALA A 159 -18.11 -21.64 -1.78
C ALA A 159 -16.77 -20.99 -1.46
N ARG A 160 -15.97 -20.60 -2.46
CA ARG A 160 -14.72 -19.85 -2.30
C ARG A 160 -14.96 -18.50 -1.61
N LEU A 161 -16.04 -17.80 -1.96
CA LEU A 161 -16.49 -16.60 -1.23
C LEU A 161 -16.78 -16.92 0.25
N ALA A 162 -17.46 -18.03 0.55
CA ALA A 162 -17.79 -18.41 1.91
C ALA A 162 -16.58 -18.84 2.75
N GLU A 163 -15.63 -19.55 2.15
CA GLU A 163 -14.35 -19.92 2.77
C GLU A 163 -13.52 -18.68 3.10
N TYR A 164 -13.33 -17.77 2.14
CA TYR A 164 -12.62 -16.52 2.39
C TYR A 164 -13.32 -15.65 3.45
N ARG A 165 -14.65 -15.53 3.38
CA ARG A 165 -15.48 -14.85 4.40
C ARG A 165 -15.26 -15.46 5.80
N GLN A 166 -15.13 -16.78 5.90
CA GLN A 166 -14.86 -17.45 7.17
C GLN A 166 -13.43 -17.22 7.66
N ALA A 167 -12.43 -17.28 6.78
CA ALA A 167 -11.04 -17.04 7.12
C ALA A 167 -10.80 -15.60 7.61
N VAL A 168 -11.36 -14.59 6.93
CA VAL A 168 -11.27 -13.19 7.34
C VAL A 168 -11.90 -12.97 8.73
N ARG A 169 -13.11 -13.51 8.98
CA ARG A 169 -13.75 -13.43 10.31
C ARG A 169 -12.98 -14.15 11.40
N ASN A 170 -12.42 -15.32 11.11
CA ASN A 170 -11.58 -16.06 12.05
C ASN A 170 -10.32 -15.25 12.41
N PHE A 171 -9.69 -14.61 11.43
CA PHE A 171 -8.54 -13.72 11.65
C PHE A 171 -8.95 -12.49 12.50
N GLU A 172 -10.03 -11.80 12.13
CA GLU A 172 -10.53 -10.64 12.89
C GLU A 172 -10.82 -10.98 14.35
N VAL A 173 -11.60 -12.03 14.61
CA VAL A 173 -12.02 -12.40 15.98
C VAL A 173 -10.84 -12.88 16.82
N SER A 174 -9.92 -13.68 16.26
CA SER A 174 -8.74 -14.14 17.00
C SER A 174 -7.77 -13.00 17.30
N PHE A 175 -7.56 -12.09 16.34
CA PHE A 175 -6.77 -10.87 16.56
C PHE A 175 -7.39 -9.99 17.64
N ASP A 176 -8.70 -9.76 17.61
CA ASP A 176 -9.40 -8.95 18.60
C ASP A 176 -9.32 -9.54 20.02
N VAL A 177 -9.37 -10.87 20.16
CA VAL A 177 -9.20 -11.55 21.46
C VAL A 177 -7.76 -11.40 21.98
N ALA A 178 -6.76 -11.62 21.12
CA ALA A 178 -5.36 -11.45 21.47
C ALA A 178 -5.04 -9.98 21.84
N GLU A 179 -5.54 -9.01 21.05
CA GLU A 179 -5.29 -7.58 21.27
C GLU A 179 -5.91 -7.09 22.59
N ARG A 180 -7.11 -7.58 22.95
CA ARG A 180 -7.74 -7.27 24.25
C ARG A 180 -6.94 -7.84 25.42
N GLU A 181 -6.44 -9.06 25.30
CA GLU A 181 -5.64 -9.70 26.35
C GLU A 181 -4.26 -9.04 26.49
N ALA A 182 -3.59 -8.74 25.38
CA ALA A 182 -2.34 -7.98 25.38
C ALA A 182 -2.53 -6.59 26.02
N LYS A 183 -3.65 -5.90 25.77
CA LYS A 183 -4.01 -4.65 26.42
C LYS A 183 -4.29 -4.78 27.93
N ARG A 184 -4.75 -5.95 28.38
CA ARG A 184 -5.00 -6.27 29.79
C ARG A 184 -3.71 -6.59 30.57
N ILE A 185 -2.84 -7.39 29.97
CA ILE A 185 -1.58 -7.85 30.57
C ILE A 185 -0.45 -6.83 30.45
N LYS A 186 -0.25 -6.23 29.26
CA LYS A 186 0.88 -5.32 28.97
C LYS A 186 2.23 -5.96 29.33
N ASP A 187 2.95 -5.38 30.30
CA ASP A 187 4.25 -5.83 30.81
C ASP A 187 4.15 -6.76 32.04
N GLN A 188 2.94 -7.14 32.50
CA GLN A 188 2.75 -7.87 33.76
C GLN A 188 3.34 -9.30 33.78
N HIS A 189 3.61 -9.91 32.63
CA HIS A 189 4.30 -11.22 32.56
C HIS A 189 5.80 -11.10 32.91
N PHE A 190 6.40 -9.92 32.75
CA PHE A 190 7.80 -9.67 33.05
C PHE A 190 8.01 -9.44 34.55
N SER A 191 9.19 -9.83 35.07
CA SER A 191 9.58 -9.51 36.44
C SER A 191 9.79 -8.00 36.64
N ALA A 192 9.73 -7.52 37.89
CA ALA A 192 9.86 -6.09 38.17
C ALA A 192 11.15 -5.42 37.61
N PRO A 193 12.33 -6.06 37.63
CA PRO A 193 13.52 -5.53 36.95
C PRO A 193 13.34 -5.40 35.43
N GLU A 194 12.75 -6.41 34.79
CA GLU A 194 12.54 -6.44 33.34
C GLU A 194 11.50 -5.40 32.90
N GLN A 195 10.40 -5.25 33.65
CA GLN A 195 9.45 -4.15 33.46
C GLN A 195 10.13 -2.78 33.54
N GLN A 196 11.09 -2.60 34.45
CA GLN A 196 11.84 -1.35 34.57
C GLN A 196 12.76 -1.10 33.37
N ARG A 197 13.35 -2.14 32.78
CA ARG A 197 14.10 -2.05 31.50
C ARG A 197 13.18 -1.66 30.36
N LEU A 198 12.03 -2.32 30.20
CA LEU A 198 10.99 -1.97 29.20
C LEU A 198 10.54 -0.51 29.33
N LYS A 199 10.22 -0.06 30.55
CA LYS A 199 9.84 1.34 30.86
C LYS A 199 10.97 2.33 30.55
N THR A 200 12.24 1.91 30.64
CA THR A 200 13.40 2.75 30.31
C THR A 200 13.57 2.85 28.79
N ALA A 201 13.52 1.72 28.07
CA ALA A 201 13.52 1.71 26.61
C ALA A 201 12.38 2.57 26.02
N ARG A 202 11.17 2.43 26.56
CA ARG A 202 9.98 3.16 26.10
C ARG A 202 10.11 4.68 26.21
N LYS A 203 10.88 5.17 27.19
CA LYS A 203 11.20 6.60 27.39
C LYS A 203 12.31 7.09 26.46
N LEU A 204 13.26 6.21 26.12
CA LEU A 204 14.38 6.54 25.22
C LEU A 204 13.97 6.55 23.74
N LEU A 205 12.99 5.72 23.34
CA LEU A 205 12.55 5.63 21.93
C LEU A 205 12.14 6.99 21.32
N PRO A 206 11.29 7.84 21.96
CA PRO A 206 10.98 9.16 21.42
C PRO A 206 12.23 10.02 21.18
N MET A 207 13.19 10.02 22.11
CA MET A 207 14.46 10.77 21.98
C MET A 207 15.34 10.23 20.86
N ALA A 208 15.25 8.94 20.53
CA ALA A 208 16.01 8.34 19.43
C ALA A 208 15.52 8.82 18.05
N VAL A 209 14.23 9.13 17.90
CA VAL A 209 13.62 9.58 16.64
C VAL A 209 13.34 11.09 16.58
N ASP A 210 13.53 11.81 17.68
CA ASP A 210 13.27 13.24 17.75
C ASP A 210 14.26 14.07 16.91
N ALA A 211 13.72 14.80 15.93
CA ALA A 211 14.47 15.69 15.06
C ALA A 211 15.09 16.90 15.80
N ALA A 212 14.52 17.34 16.94
CA ALA A 212 15.01 18.48 17.71
C ALA A 212 16.27 18.15 18.56
N SER A 213 16.48 16.88 18.89
CA SER A 213 17.68 16.39 19.58
C SER A 213 18.93 16.42 18.66
N THR A 214 20.14 16.43 19.23
CA THR A 214 21.36 16.31 18.41
C THR A 214 21.54 14.87 17.87
N GLN A 215 22.31 14.72 16.79
CA GLN A 215 22.60 13.40 16.20
C GLN A 215 23.28 12.44 17.22
N ALA A 216 24.17 12.96 18.06
CA ALA A 216 24.84 12.17 19.10
C ALA A 216 23.87 11.71 20.20
N GLU A 217 22.94 12.58 20.62
CA GLU A 217 21.89 12.23 21.59
C GLU A 217 20.92 11.19 21.02
N ARG A 218 20.49 11.32 19.76
CA ARG A 218 19.67 10.32 19.07
C ARG A 218 20.34 8.94 19.05
N GLN A 219 21.62 8.88 18.65
CA GLN A 219 22.38 7.61 18.61
C GLN A 219 22.60 7.02 20.00
N LEU A 220 22.85 7.86 21.02
CA LEU A 220 22.97 7.42 22.41
C LEU A 220 21.63 6.90 22.97
N ALA A 221 20.51 7.55 22.63
CA ALA A 221 19.18 7.09 23.00
C ALA A 221 18.82 5.76 22.32
N TYR A 222 19.06 5.63 21.01
CA TYR A 222 18.86 4.39 20.24
C TYR A 222 19.67 3.22 20.82
N SER A 223 20.99 3.40 21.00
CA SER A 223 21.88 2.34 21.50
C SER A 223 21.55 1.92 22.94
N ARG A 224 21.16 2.86 23.81
CA ARG A 224 20.65 2.55 25.15
C ARG A 224 19.31 1.83 25.10
N ALA A 225 18.35 2.29 24.31
CA ALA A 225 17.05 1.63 24.16
C ALA A 225 17.23 0.19 23.69
N ARG A 226 18.04 -0.05 22.65
CA ARG A 226 18.35 -1.39 22.15
C ARG A 226 18.94 -2.31 23.24
N LYS A 227 19.86 -1.80 24.06
CA LYS A 227 20.43 -2.54 25.20
C LYS A 227 19.40 -2.87 26.28
N GLU A 228 18.45 -1.97 26.55
CA GLU A 228 17.39 -2.25 27.53
C GLU A 228 16.40 -3.32 27.04
N LEU A 229 16.20 -3.45 25.74
CA LEU A 229 15.32 -4.47 25.14
C LEU A 229 15.99 -5.83 24.92
N ASP A 230 17.32 -5.86 24.88
CA ASP A 230 18.12 -7.05 24.61
C ASP A 230 17.79 -8.20 25.56
N GLY A 231 17.49 -9.37 25.00
CA GLY A 231 17.05 -10.57 25.71
C GLY A 231 15.65 -10.54 26.32
N LEU A 232 14.88 -9.43 26.22
CA LEU A 232 13.51 -9.35 26.74
C LEU A 232 12.45 -9.56 25.67
N ILE A 233 12.61 -8.91 24.52
CA ILE A 233 11.67 -8.97 23.41
C ILE A 233 12.44 -9.21 22.11
N ALA A 234 11.97 -10.14 21.29
CA ALA A 234 12.49 -10.33 19.95
C ALA A 234 11.98 -9.18 19.07
N LEU A 235 12.87 -8.28 18.67
CA LEU A 235 12.53 -7.20 17.74
C LEU A 235 12.61 -7.72 16.30
N PRO A 236 11.53 -7.65 15.50
CA PRO A 236 11.59 -7.97 14.09
C PRO A 236 12.63 -7.09 13.36
N ASP A 237 13.36 -7.67 12.42
CA ASP A 237 14.34 -6.91 11.61
C ASP A 237 13.67 -5.76 10.84
N GLU A 238 12.41 -5.93 10.43
CA GLU A 238 11.59 -4.89 9.80
C GLU A 238 11.28 -3.73 10.77
N ALA A 239 11.01 -4.01 12.05
CA ALA A 239 10.80 -3.00 13.09
C ALA A 239 12.06 -2.18 13.33
N LEU A 240 13.21 -2.86 13.40
CA LEU A 240 14.52 -2.23 13.52
C LEU A 240 14.86 -1.39 12.29
N ALA A 241 14.67 -1.92 11.09
CA ALA A 241 14.91 -1.19 9.85
C ALA A 241 13.98 0.03 9.69
N ALA A 242 12.71 -0.08 10.09
CA ALA A 242 11.76 1.03 10.10
C ALA A 242 12.15 2.12 11.12
N LEU A 243 12.62 1.72 12.31
CA LEU A 243 13.15 2.63 13.33
C LEU A 243 14.43 3.32 12.84
N GLU A 244 15.43 2.56 12.37
CA GLU A 244 16.70 3.09 11.86
C GLU A 244 16.49 4.03 10.68
N LYS A 245 15.57 3.70 9.74
CA LYS A 245 15.20 4.59 8.65
C LYS A 245 14.63 5.93 9.15
N ARG A 246 13.83 5.95 10.23
CA ARG A 246 13.32 7.19 10.84
C ARG A 246 14.46 7.98 11.51
N VAL A 247 15.31 7.31 12.29
CA VAL A 247 16.51 7.92 12.92
C VAL A 247 17.43 8.56 11.88
N GLN A 248 17.56 7.98 10.68
CA GLN A 248 18.40 8.49 9.58
C GLN A 248 17.69 9.52 8.67
N ALA A 249 16.38 9.39 8.43
CA ALA A 249 15.64 10.35 7.61
C ALA A 249 15.63 11.75 8.24
N GLU A 250 15.42 11.84 9.56
CA GLU A 250 15.45 13.09 10.32
C GLU A 250 16.88 13.65 10.54
N ILE A 251 17.93 12.93 10.10
CA ILE A 251 19.29 13.48 9.99
C ILE A 251 19.46 14.26 8.67
N SER A 252 18.64 13.97 7.65
CA SER A 252 18.75 14.54 6.30
C SER A 252 17.74 15.66 6.03
N GLY A 253 17.57 16.57 7.00
CA GLY A 253 16.66 17.73 6.92
C GLY A 253 16.77 18.53 5.62
N PRO A 254 15.71 19.25 5.21
CA PRO A 254 15.46 19.64 3.83
C PRO A 254 16.70 20.25 3.17
N LYS A 255 17.21 19.55 2.17
CA LYS A 255 18.38 19.92 1.39
C LYS A 255 18.15 21.30 0.80
N ALA A 256 18.73 22.33 1.41
CA ALA A 256 18.65 23.68 0.91
C ALA A 256 19.23 23.70 -0.52
N ASP A 257 18.40 24.04 -1.49
CA ASP A 257 18.85 24.19 -2.87
C ASP A 257 19.97 25.23 -2.92
N PRO A 258 21.09 24.97 -3.62
CA PRO A 258 22.13 25.97 -3.78
C PRO A 258 21.55 27.17 -4.50
N LEU A 259 21.49 28.31 -3.82
CA LEU A 259 21.14 29.59 -4.44
C LEU A 259 22.03 29.79 -5.68
N PRO A 260 21.46 30.06 -6.87
CA PRO A 260 22.27 30.24 -8.08
C PRO A 260 23.22 31.42 -7.88
N GLY A 261 24.52 31.13 -7.99
CA GLY A 261 25.58 32.06 -7.61
C GLY A 261 25.52 33.39 -8.38
N GLY A 262 25.77 34.48 -7.67
CA GLY A 262 25.88 35.81 -8.28
C GLY A 262 27.02 35.86 -9.29
N SER A 263 26.71 36.26 -10.53
CA SER A 263 27.71 36.50 -11.56
C SER A 263 28.55 37.73 -11.18
N ALA A 264 29.85 37.51 -10.97
CA ALA A 264 30.81 38.56 -10.68
C ALA A 264 31.81 38.73 -11.83
N ALA A 265 31.69 39.87 -12.52
CA ALA A 265 32.75 40.61 -13.23
C ALA A 265 33.68 39.84 -14.18
N GLU A 266 33.39 39.94 -15.49
CA GLU A 266 34.41 39.86 -16.53
C GLU A 266 34.74 41.28 -17.04
N LYS A 267 35.95 41.76 -16.74
CA LYS A 267 36.51 42.99 -17.35
C LYS A 267 37.38 42.60 -18.54
N GLY A 268 36.81 42.63 -19.74
CA GLY A 268 37.56 42.64 -21.00
C GLY A 268 38.12 44.03 -21.31
N LYS A 269 39.35 44.10 -21.84
CA LYS A 269 40.09 45.32 -22.16
C LYS A 269 40.41 45.36 -23.65
#